data_AF-A0A8J7HA37-F1
#
_entry.id   AF-A0A8J7HA37-F1
#
_cell.length_a   1.000
_cell.length_b   1.000
_cell.length_c   1.000
_cell.angle_alpha   90.00
_cell.angle_beta   90.00
_cell.angle_gamma   90.00
#
_symmetry.space_group_name_H-M   'P 1'
#
loop_
_entity.id
_entity.type
_entity.pdbx_description
1 polymer ?
#
loop_
_entity_poly.entity_id
_entity_poly.type
_entity_poly.pdbx_seq_one_letter_code
_entity_poly.pdbx_strand_id
1 'polypeptide(L)' 'MADRFLTDEECASFGEYVKARREVRGKSIRGLAQELFLTPAYLSDIEKGNRYALEKYLDRMAEVLCINGG' A
#
# COMPACT_ATOMS: atom_id res chain seq x y z
N MET A 1 -10.11 -2.07 20.89
CA MET A 1 -10.59 -1.30 19.73
C MET A 1 -10.21 -2.12 18.52
N ALA A 2 -11.20 -2.76 17.90
CA ALA A 2 -11.03 -3.92 17.03
C ALA A 2 -10.14 -3.64 15.83
N ASP A 3 -9.13 -4.48 15.65
CA ASP A 3 -8.39 -4.66 14.41
C ASP A 3 -9.41 -5.09 13.34
N ARG A 4 -9.94 -4.14 12.58
CA ARG A 4 -10.77 -4.45 11.42
C ARG A 4 -9.81 -4.98 10.37
N PHE A 5 -9.78 -6.29 10.22
CA PHE A 5 -9.19 -6.95 9.06
C PHE A 5 -9.92 -6.41 7.82
N LEU A 6 -9.25 -5.50 7.09
CA LEU A 6 -9.64 -5.17 5.72
C LEU A 6 -9.55 -6.47 4.93
N THR A 7 -10.69 -6.96 4.46
CA THR A 7 -10.74 -8.09 3.54
C THR A 7 -10.44 -7.58 2.14
N ASP A 8 -9.73 -8.38 1.34
CA ASP A 8 -9.41 -8.04 -0.05
C ASP A 8 -10.68 -7.70 -0.87
N GLU A 9 -11.83 -8.24 -0.46
CA GLU A 9 -13.16 -8.03 -1.03
C GLU A 9 -13.71 -6.60 -0.88
N GLU A 10 -13.17 -5.78 0.02
CA GLU A 10 -13.64 -4.40 0.25
C GLU A 10 -12.92 -3.35 -0.63
N CYS A 11 -11.79 -3.71 -1.26
CA CYS A 11 -11.02 -2.80 -2.11
C CYS A 11 -11.29 -3.09 -3.60
N ALA A 12 -11.75 -2.09 -4.36
CA ALA A 12 -12.08 -2.27 -5.78
C ALA A 12 -10.85 -2.27 -6.69
N SER A 13 -9.66 -1.92 -6.16
CA SER A 13 -8.40 -1.95 -6.92
C SER A 13 -7.17 -2.19 -6.04
N PHE A 14 -6.05 -2.55 -6.68
CA PHE A 14 -4.74 -2.63 -6.04
C PHE A 14 -4.34 -1.32 -5.34
N GLY A 15 -4.60 -0.17 -5.97
CA GLY A 15 -4.27 1.14 -5.40
C GLY A 15 -5.04 1.41 -4.11
N GLU A 16 -6.34 1.12 -4.11
CA GLU A 16 -7.17 1.24 -2.91
C GLU A 16 -6.72 0.29 -1.80
N TYR A 17 -6.35 -0.94 -2.15
CA TYR A 17 -5.81 -1.90 -1.20
C TYR A 17 -4.52 -1.39 -0.54
N VAL A 18 -3.56 -0.91 -1.34
CA VAL A 18 -2.30 -0.33 -0.83
C VAL A 18 -2.58 0.86 0.10
N LYS A 19 -3.50 1.75 -0.29
CA LYS A 19 -3.91 2.90 0.53
C LYS A 19 -4.50 2.45 1.86
N ALA A 20 -5.43 1.50 1.84
CA ALA A 20 -6.10 1.02 3.04
C ALA A 20 -5.12 0.35 4.00
N ARG A 21 -4.19 -0.48 3.49
CA ARG A 21 -3.09 -1.06 4.28
C ARG A 21 -2.18 0.00 4.86
N ARG A 22 -1.81 1.05 4.10
CA ARG A 22 -1.00 2.16 4.59
C ARG A 22 -1.69 2.86 5.77
N GLU A 23 -2.99 3.13 5.65
CA GLU A 23 -3.78 3.86 6.64
C GLU A 23 -3.98 3.07 7.93
N VAL A 24 -4.28 1.76 7.85
CA VAL A 24 -4.35 0.89 9.03
C VAL A 24 -3.02 0.84 9.80
N ARG A 25 -1.90 1.02 9.10
CA ARG A 25 -0.56 1.09 9.72
C ARG A 25 -0.19 2.47 10.23
N GLY A 26 -1.08 3.45 10.15
CA GLY A 26 -0.82 4.82 10.59
C GLY A 26 0.29 5.52 9.81
N LYS A 27 0.61 5.04 8.59
CA LYS A 27 1.69 5.59 7.77
C LYS A 27 1.18 6.76 6.93
N SER A 28 1.90 7.88 6.96
CA SER A 28 1.68 8.94 5.97
C SER A 28 2.19 8.50 4.60
N ILE A 29 1.71 9.14 3.54
CA ILE A 29 2.20 8.87 2.18
C ILE A 29 3.72 9.13 2.05
N ARG A 30 4.24 10.16 2.73
CA ARG A 30 5.69 10.45 2.74
C ARG A 30 6.48 9.40 3.51
N GLY A 31 5.94 8.94 4.64
CA GLY A 31 6.58 7.90 5.46
C GLY A 31 6.69 6.58 4.71
N LEU A 32 5.59 6.10 4.11
CA LEU A 32 5.63 4.87 3.32
C LEU A 32 6.55 5.01 2.09
N ALA A 33 6.47 6.14 1.37
CA ALA A 33 7.35 6.38 0.22
C ALA A 33 8.84 6.30 0.61
N GLN A 34 9.22 6.85 1.76
CA GLN A 34 10.58 6.77 2.28
C GLN A 34 11.01 5.32 2.56
N GLU A 35 10.15 4.52 3.20
CA GLU A 35 10.43 3.11 3.52
C GLU A 35 10.52 2.20 2.28
N LEU A 36 9.84 2.58 1.19
CA LEU A 36 9.85 1.88 -0.10
C LEU A 36 10.90 2.44 -1.07
N PHE A 37 11.66 3.47 -0.69
CA PHE A 37 12.58 4.20 -1.59
C PHE A 37 11.90 4.74 -2.86
N LEU A 38 10.65 5.21 -2.71
CA LEU A 38 9.83 5.81 -3.76
C LEU A 38 9.67 7.32 -3.53
N THR A 39 9.22 8.04 -4.56
CA THR A 39 8.75 9.42 -4.37
C THR A 39 7.31 9.42 -3.83
N PRO A 40 6.91 10.40 -3.01
CA PRO A 40 5.53 10.52 -2.54
C PRO A 40 4.51 10.63 -3.68
N ALA A 41 4.89 11.28 -4.79
CA ALA A 41 4.05 11.40 -5.98
C ALA A 41 3.81 10.04 -6.65
N TYR A 42 4.87 9.23 -6.81
CA TYR A 42 4.74 7.90 -7.42
C TYR A 42 3.86 6.97 -6.57
N LEU A 43 4.03 6.98 -5.23
CA LEU A 43 3.13 6.24 -4.35
C LEU A 43 1.68 6.76 -4.42
N SER A 44 1.48 8.08 -4.55
CA SER A 44 0.14 8.65 -4.72
C SER A 44 -0.53 8.21 -6.01
N ASP A 45 0.23 8.13 -7.12
CA ASP A 45 -0.29 7.62 -8.38
C ASP A 45 -0.65 6.14 -8.30
N ILE A 46 0.09 5.35 -7.53
CA ILE A 46 -0.27 3.96 -7.23
C ILE A 46 -1.59 3.90 -6.47
N GLU A 47 -1.73 4.64 -5.38
CA GLU A 47 -2.94 4.62 -4.54
C GLU A 47 -4.20 5.13 -5.26
N LYS A 48 -4.03 5.95 -6.29
CA LYS A 48 -5.13 6.43 -7.16
C LYS A 48 -5.43 5.50 -8.33
N GLY A 49 -4.65 4.44 -8.53
CA GLY A 49 -4.76 3.56 -9.70
C GLY A 49 -4.28 4.20 -11.01
N ASN A 50 -3.60 5.35 -10.97
CA ASN A 50 -3.01 5.98 -12.15
C ASN A 50 -1.79 5.21 -12.66
N ARG A 51 -1.15 4.42 -11.79
CA ARG A 51 0.06 3.68 -12.12
C ARG A 51 0.18 2.39 -11.32
N TYR A 52 0.68 1.34 -11.96
CA TYR A 52 1.04 0.11 -11.23
C TYR A 52 2.45 0.23 -10.61
N ALA A 53 2.63 -0.43 -9.48
CA ALA A 53 3.96 -0.64 -8.92
C ALA A 53 4.79 -1.52 -9.87
N LEU A 54 6.08 -1.19 -10.03
CA LEU A 54 7.01 -2.10 -10.71
C LEU A 54 7.22 -3.35 -9.84
N GLU A 55 7.38 -4.51 -10.49
CA GLU A 55 7.54 -5.82 -9.84
C GLU A 55 8.61 -5.82 -8.74
N LYS A 56 9.76 -5.18 -9.00
CA LYS A 56 10.87 -5.06 -8.03
C LYS A 56 10.51 -4.40 -6.70
N TYR A 57 9.36 -3.72 -6.59
CA TYR A 57 8.89 -3.11 -5.36
C TYR A 57 7.85 -3.97 -4.62
N LEU A 58 7.29 -4.99 -5.26
CA LEU A 58 6.16 -5.75 -4.72
C LEU A 58 6.53 -6.48 -3.42
N ASP A 59 7.68 -7.16 -3.39
CA ASP A 59 8.15 -7.86 -2.18
C ASP A 59 8.33 -6.89 -1.01
N ARG A 60 8.99 -5.75 -1.28
CA ARG A 60 9.20 -4.74 -0.25
C ARG A 60 7.90 -4.08 0.22
N MET A 61 6.96 -3.86 -0.71
CA MET A 61 5.62 -3.39 -0.39
C MET A 61 4.89 -4.40 0.50
N ALA A 62 4.96 -5.69 0.18
CA ALA A 62 4.35 -6.74 0.96
C ALA A 62 4.93 -6.79 2.38
N GLU A 63 6.25 -6.72 2.54
CA GLU A 63 6.90 -6.64 3.86
C GLU A 63 6.42 -5.43 4.69
N VAL A 64 6.53 -4.22 4.14
CA VAL A 64 6.26 -2.97 4.88
C VAL A 64 4.77 -2.82 5.21
N LEU A 65 3.90 -3.32 4.35
CA LEU A 65 2.45 -3.34 4.53
C LEU A 65 1.96 -4.63 5.21
N CYS A 66 2.87 -5.51 5.63
CA CYS A 66 2.68 -6.90 6.05
C CYS A 66 1.49 -7.56 5.33
N ILE A 67 1.54 -7.55 4.00
CA ILE A 67 0.63 -8.29 3.12
C ILE A 67 1.23 -9.70 3.03
N ASN A 68 0.46 -10.70 3.44
CA ASN A 68 0.88 -12.09 3.31
C ASN A 68 0.46 -12.59 1.92
N GLY A 69 1.37 -13.21 1.17
CA GLY A 69 0.99 -13.99 0.01
C GLY A 69 0.26 -15.24 0.47
N GLY A 70 -1.00 -15.40 0.07
CA GLY A 70 -1.74 -16.65 0.25
C GLY A 70 -1.18 -17.78 -0.61
#